data_AF-A0A2J6SQT1-F1
#
_entry.id   AF-A0A2J6SQT1-F1
#
_cell.length_a   1.000
_cell.length_b   1.000
_cell.length_c   1.000
_cell.angle_alpha   90.00
_cell.angle_beta   90.00
_cell.angle_gamma   90.00
#
_symmetry.space_group_name_H-M   'P 1'
#
loop_
_entity.id
_entity.type
_entity.pdbx_description
1 polymer ?
#
loop_
_entity_poly.entity_id
_entity_poly.type
_entity_poly.pdbx_seq_one_letter_code
_entity_poly.pdbx_strand_id
1 'polypeptide(L)'
;EIKEFLPSLLYIHRIDAPRMQGSALRNFGTFKQLCGEEFYKNIMLGTTYATTIGEERETQLREKGGFWHALLQKGSEIVRIPREQDSARDVIFHLTSKDPAFLNSQLEMSTMGLSLDEVSATKTIN
;
A
#
# COMPACT_ATOMS: atom_id res chain seq x y z
N GLU A 1 12.62 14.73 17.17
CA GLU A 1 12.98 13.29 17.16
C GLU A 1 11.71 12.50 16.83
N ILE A 2 11.68 11.70 15.75
CA ILE A 2 10.52 10.86 15.46
C ILE A 2 10.53 9.71 16.47
N LYS A 3 9.44 9.55 17.24
CA LYS A 3 9.30 8.46 18.20
C LYS A 3 8.47 7.28 17.69
N GLU A 4 7.77 7.42 16.56
CA GLU A 4 6.79 6.44 16.10
C GLU A 4 7.09 5.97 14.68
N PHE A 5 7.46 4.69 14.58
CA PHE A 5 7.58 3.95 13.33
C PHE A 5 6.29 3.19 13.05
N LEU A 6 6.02 2.90 11.78
CA LEU A 6 4.93 2.01 11.39
C LEU A 6 5.52 0.66 10.99
N PRO A 7 5.09 -0.46 11.63
CA PRO A 7 5.59 -1.77 11.26
C PRO A 7 5.11 -2.18 9.87
N SER A 8 3.90 -1.77 9.45
CA SER A 8 3.36 -2.11 8.13
C SER A 8 2.10 -1.32 7.76
N LEU A 9 1.72 -1.42 6.49
CA LEU A 9 0.46 -0.90 5.95
C LEU A 9 -0.27 -1.96 5.13
N LEU A 10 -1.60 -1.97 5.24
CA LEU A 10 -2.48 -2.79 4.42
C LEU A 10 -3.29 -1.89 3.47
N TYR A 11 -3.05 -2.01 2.17
CA TYR A 11 -3.83 -1.33 1.14
C TYR A 11 -4.84 -2.30 0.54
N ILE A 12 -6.14 -2.08 0.80
CA ILE A 12 -7.20 -2.98 0.33
C ILE A 12 -7.86 -2.40 -0.93
N HIS A 13 -7.90 -3.22 -1.99
CA HIS A 13 -8.60 -2.92 -3.22
C HIS A 13 -9.75 -3.91 -3.44
N ARG A 14 -10.88 -3.37 -3.90
CA ARG A 14 -12.01 -4.18 -4.32
C ARG A 14 -11.72 -4.84 -5.67
N ILE A 15 -11.63 -6.17 -5.74
CA ILE A 15 -11.32 -6.85 -7.01
C ILE A 15 -12.43 -6.69 -8.06
N ASP A 16 -13.65 -6.46 -7.60
CA ASP A 16 -14.84 -6.30 -8.43
C ASP A 16 -14.99 -4.87 -9.01
N ALA A 17 -14.22 -3.91 -8.51
CA ALA A 17 -14.20 -2.55 -9.02
C ALA A 17 -13.64 -2.49 -10.45
N PRO A 18 -14.08 -1.52 -11.27
CA PRO A 18 -13.40 -1.22 -12.53
C PRO A 18 -11.92 -0.88 -12.28
N ARG A 19 -11.06 -1.14 -13.27
CA ARG A 19 -9.60 -0.86 -13.23
C ARG A 19 -9.32 0.47 -12.52
N MET A 20 -8.24 0.57 -11.73
CA MET A 20 -7.92 1.81 -11.01
C MET A 20 -7.93 3.01 -11.95
N GLN A 21 -8.90 3.89 -11.76
CA GLN A 21 -9.17 5.04 -12.62
C GLN A 21 -9.56 6.24 -11.75
N GLY A 22 -9.44 7.44 -12.34
CA GLY A 22 -9.85 8.68 -11.70
C GLY A 22 -9.21 8.88 -10.33
N SER A 23 -10.05 9.02 -9.30
CA SER A 23 -9.62 9.24 -7.92
C SER A 23 -8.85 8.05 -7.34
N ALA A 24 -9.21 6.81 -7.66
CA ALA A 24 -8.50 5.63 -7.15
C ALA A 24 -7.04 5.61 -7.61
N LEU A 25 -6.79 5.99 -8.87
CA LEU A 25 -5.44 6.09 -9.42
C LEU A 25 -4.64 7.21 -8.76
N ARG A 26 -5.24 8.40 -8.61
CA ARG A 26 -4.58 9.53 -7.93
C ARG A 26 -4.25 9.19 -6.48
N ASN A 27 -5.22 8.65 -5.73
CA ASN A 27 -5.04 8.26 -4.34
C ASN A 27 -3.94 7.19 -4.20
N PHE A 28 -3.87 6.23 -5.11
CA PHE A 28 -2.79 5.24 -5.11
C PHE A 28 -1.42 5.87 -5.43
N GLY A 29 -1.37 6.86 -6.31
CA GLY A 29 -0.18 7.67 -6.56
C GLY A 29 0.31 8.40 -5.30
N THR A 30 -0.59 9.09 -4.60
CA THR A 30 -0.30 9.75 -3.31
C THR A 30 0.13 8.74 -2.25
N PHE A 31 -0.53 7.58 -2.16
CA PHE A 31 -0.15 6.50 -1.24
C PHE A 31 1.30 6.05 -1.45
N LYS A 32 1.74 5.89 -2.70
CA LYS A 32 3.13 5.56 -3.03
C LYS A 32 4.12 6.62 -2.55
N GLN A 33 3.78 7.90 -2.74
CA GLN A 33 4.62 9.02 -2.31
C GLN A 33 4.70 9.13 -0.77
N LEU A 34 3.59 8.86 -0.08
CA LEU A 34 3.57 8.79 1.39
C LEU A 34 4.53 7.71 1.89
N CYS A 35 4.45 6.51 1.31
CA CYS A 35 5.26 5.38 1.75
C CYS A 35 6.75 5.54 1.39
N GLY A 36 7.05 5.88 0.14
CA GLY A 36 8.40 5.80 -0.41
C GLY A 36 8.88 4.37 -0.62
N GLU A 37 9.85 4.18 -1.52
CA GLU A 37 10.27 2.84 -1.96
C GLU A 37 10.83 1.98 -0.83
N GLU A 38 11.55 2.57 0.13
CA GLU A 38 12.13 1.86 1.28
C GLU A 38 11.06 1.22 2.18
N PHE A 39 9.84 1.79 2.20
CA PHE A 39 8.72 1.26 2.97
C PHE A 39 7.91 0.21 2.19
N TYR A 40 8.13 0.02 0.88
CA TYR A 40 7.26 -0.87 0.09
C TYR A 40 7.26 -2.33 0.58
N LYS A 41 8.39 -2.84 1.10
CA LYS A 41 8.47 -4.17 1.74
C LYS A 41 7.54 -4.32 2.96
N ASN A 42 7.13 -3.20 3.56
CA ASN A 42 6.20 -3.10 4.68
C ASN A 42 4.73 -2.97 4.25
N ILE A 43 4.45 -3.00 2.95
CA ILE A 43 3.10 -2.91 2.40
C ILE A 43 2.57 -4.29 2.04
N MET A 44 1.35 -4.57 2.47
CA MET A 44 0.54 -5.68 1.98
C MET A 44 -0.61 -5.13 1.12
N LEU A 45 -0.85 -5.76 -0.01
CA LEU A 45 -1.83 -5.41 -1.02
C LEU A 45 -2.98 -6.42 -0.93
N GLY A 46 -4.07 -6.00 -0.31
CA GLY A 46 -5.25 -6.83 -0.07
C GLY A 46 -6.24 -6.75 -1.23
N THR A 47 -6.79 -7.88 -1.68
CA THR A 47 -7.96 -7.92 -2.57
C THR A 47 -9.19 -8.46 -1.82
N THR A 48 -10.36 -7.86 -2.04
CA THR A 48 -11.63 -8.39 -1.52
C THR A 48 -12.23 -9.41 -2.47
N TYR A 49 -12.61 -10.59 -1.97
CA TYR A 49 -13.35 -11.65 -2.68
C TYR A 49 -12.60 -12.29 -3.87
N ALA A 50 -12.85 -13.58 -4.12
CA ALA A 50 -12.27 -14.32 -5.23
C ALA A 50 -13.39 -14.94 -6.07
N THR A 51 -13.64 -14.36 -7.24
CA THR A 51 -14.31 -15.05 -8.35
C THR A 51 -13.30 -15.35 -9.42
N THR A 52 -13.64 -16.18 -10.41
CA THR A 52 -12.81 -16.38 -11.61
C THR A 52 -12.46 -15.05 -12.31
N ILE A 53 -13.39 -14.09 -12.33
CA ILE A 53 -13.15 -12.72 -12.82
C ILE A 53 -12.11 -11.98 -11.95
N GLY A 54 -12.07 -12.27 -10.65
CA GLY A 54 -11.11 -11.71 -9.72
C GLY A 54 -9.67 -12.12 -10.01
N GLU A 55 -9.42 -13.33 -10.51
CA GLU A 55 -8.07 -13.84 -10.76
C GLU A 55 -7.40 -13.16 -11.96
N GLU A 56 -8.15 -12.95 -13.04
CA GLU A 56 -7.69 -12.20 -14.20
C GLU A 56 -7.39 -10.74 -13.84
N ARG A 57 -8.22 -10.14 -12.99
CA ARG A 57 -8.03 -8.76 -12.53
C ARG A 57 -6.85 -8.63 -11.57
N GLU A 58 -6.67 -9.57 -10.65
CA GLU A 58 -5.50 -9.64 -9.79
C GLU A 58 -4.23 -9.74 -10.63
N THR A 59 -4.29 -10.51 -11.72
CA THR A 59 -3.19 -10.63 -12.69
C THR A 59 -2.88 -9.28 -13.34
N GLN A 60 -3.89 -8.53 -13.81
CA GLN A 60 -3.69 -7.19 -14.36
C GLN A 60 -3.09 -6.19 -13.35
N LEU A 61 -3.37 -6.36 -12.05
CA LEU A 61 -2.80 -5.49 -11.01
C LEU A 61 -1.29 -5.73 -10.81
N ARG A 62 -0.85 -7.00 -10.88
CA ARG A 62 0.55 -7.42 -10.61
C ARG A 62 1.47 -7.41 -11.83
N GLU A 63 0.91 -7.58 -13.03
CA GLU A 63 1.67 -7.63 -14.29
C GLU A 63 2.46 -6.35 -14.56
N LYS A 64 3.44 -6.44 -15.46
CA LYS A 64 4.27 -5.30 -15.87
C LYS A 64 3.38 -4.19 -16.44
N GLY A 65 3.46 -2.99 -15.84
CA GLY A 65 2.58 -1.86 -16.17
C GLY A 65 1.31 -1.79 -15.33
N GLY A 66 1.03 -2.83 -14.54
CA GLY A 66 0.00 -2.84 -13.50
C GLY A 66 0.39 -1.95 -12.31
N PHE A 67 -0.61 -1.45 -11.60
CA PHE A 67 -0.41 -0.47 -10.53
C PHE A 67 0.41 -1.02 -9.36
N TRP A 68 0.28 -2.30 -9.04
CA TRP A 68 0.99 -2.92 -7.93
C TRP A 68 2.40 -3.38 -8.31
N HIS A 69 2.71 -3.45 -9.60
CA HIS A 69 3.97 -4.00 -10.08
C HIS A 69 5.21 -3.40 -9.40
N ALA A 70 5.29 -2.07 -9.29
CA ALA A 70 6.42 -1.39 -8.67
C ALA A 70 6.59 -1.72 -7.18
N LEU A 71 5.48 -1.90 -6.46
CA LEU A 71 5.47 -2.26 -5.04
C LEU A 71 5.93 -3.71 -4.85
N LEU A 72 5.42 -4.62 -5.70
CA LEU A 72 5.81 -6.03 -5.67
C LEU A 72 7.30 -6.23 -5.97
N GLN A 73 7.86 -5.47 -6.93
CA GLN A 73 9.30 -5.50 -7.23
C GLN A 73 10.18 -5.06 -6.05
N LYS A 74 9.59 -4.35 -5.07
CA LYS A 74 10.28 -3.85 -3.87
C LYS A 74 9.86 -4.60 -2.60
N GLY A 75 9.23 -5.77 -2.74
CA GLY A 75 8.95 -6.68 -1.63
C GLY A 75 7.58 -6.54 -0.98
N SER A 76 6.65 -5.77 -1.56
CA SER A 76 5.25 -5.83 -1.10
C SER A 76 4.64 -7.21 -1.38
N GLU A 77 3.71 -7.62 -0.54
CA GLU A 77 3.03 -8.91 -0.65
C GLU A 77 1.57 -8.72 -1.08
N ILE A 78 0.98 -9.71 -1.76
CA ILE A 78 -0.45 -9.74 -2.07
C ILE A 78 -1.14 -10.71 -1.13
N VAL A 79 -2.30 -10.31 -0.62
CA VAL A 79 -3.18 -11.20 0.14
C VAL A 79 -4.61 -11.10 -0.38
N ARG A 80 -5.32 -12.23 -0.41
CA ARG A 80 -6.78 -12.24 -0.57
C ARG A 80 -7.38 -12.14 0.83
N ILE A 81 -8.11 -11.06 1.11
CA ILE A 81 -8.64 -10.82 2.46
C ILE A 81 -9.69 -11.91 2.77
N PRO A 82 -9.47 -12.75 3.80
CA PRO A 82 -10.39 -13.81 4.15
C PRO A 82 -11.66 -13.24 4.79
N ARG A 83 -12.75 -14.02 4.77
CA ARG A 83 -14.02 -13.63 5.41
C ARG A 83 -14.09 -14.11 6.86
N GLU A 84 -13.35 -15.17 7.17
CA GLU A 84 -13.30 -15.80 8.47
C GLU A 84 -12.42 -14.98 9.41
N GLN A 85 -12.90 -14.75 10.63
CA GLN A 85 -12.25 -13.88 11.60
C GLN A 85 -10.84 -14.34 11.97
N ASP A 86 -10.64 -15.64 12.18
CA ASP A 86 -9.33 -16.17 12.60
C ASP A 86 -8.31 -16.05 11.47
N SER A 87 -8.67 -16.41 10.24
CA SER A 87 -7.83 -16.16 9.07
C SER A 87 -7.53 -14.67 8.87
N ALA A 88 -8.48 -13.78 9.15
CA ALA A 88 -8.25 -12.34 9.07
C ALA A 88 -7.28 -11.86 10.14
N ARG A 89 -7.30 -12.44 11.35
CA ARG A 89 -6.32 -12.16 12.39
C ARG A 89 -4.92 -12.59 11.97
N ASP A 90 -4.77 -13.73 11.32
CA ASP A 90 -3.47 -14.21 10.83
C ASP A 90 -2.83 -13.21 9.85
N VAL A 91 -3.64 -12.59 8.98
CA VAL A 91 -3.18 -11.52 8.07
C VAL A 91 -2.65 -10.31 8.87
N ILE A 92 -3.36 -9.91 9.92
CA ILE A 92 -2.92 -8.80 10.79
C ILE A 92 -1.66 -9.17 11.57
N PHE A 93 -1.55 -10.39 12.09
CA PHE A 93 -0.35 -10.82 12.81
C PHE A 93 0.89 -10.85 11.89
N HIS A 94 0.73 -11.33 10.66
CA HIS A 94 1.81 -11.28 9.66
C HIS A 94 2.24 -9.85 9.32
N LEU A 95 1.30 -8.90 9.30
CA LEU A 95 1.63 -7.48 9.15
C LEU A 95 2.47 -6.94 10.31
N THR A 96 2.21 -7.40 11.54
CA THR A 96 2.96 -6.96 12.73
C THR A 96 4.36 -7.55 12.85
N SER A 97 4.68 -8.64 12.16
CA SER A 97 6.00 -9.28 12.22
C SER A 97 7.05 -8.64 11.30
N LYS A 98 6.69 -7.61 10.54
CA LYS A 98 7.61 -6.91 9.64
C LYS A 98 8.53 -5.96 10.41
N ASP A 99 9.79 -5.89 10.00
CA ASP A 99 10.76 -4.95 10.57
C ASP A 99 10.28 -3.51 10.38
N PRO A 100 10.21 -2.70 11.44
CA PRO A 100 9.77 -1.31 11.35
C PRO A 100 10.49 -0.47 10.30
N ALA A 101 9.73 0.38 9.62
CA ALA A 101 10.26 1.36 8.70
C ALA A 101 9.54 2.72 8.89
N PHE A 102 10.17 3.77 8.38
CA PHE A 102 9.54 5.10 8.32
C PHE A 102 8.91 5.30 6.95
N LEU A 103 7.74 5.94 6.95
CA LEU A 103 7.18 6.49 5.72
C LEU A 103 8.06 7.62 5.21
N ASN A 104 8.14 7.79 3.90
CA ASN A 104 8.85 8.92 3.29
C ASN A 104 8.32 10.27 3.82
N SER A 105 7.01 10.40 4.03
CA SER A 105 6.44 11.63 4.62
C SER A 105 6.94 11.89 6.05
N GLN A 106 7.13 10.85 6.87
CA GLN A 106 7.69 11.01 8.22
C GLN A 106 9.14 11.51 8.12
N LEU A 107 9.93 10.93 7.22
CA LEU A 107 11.32 11.33 6.99
C LEU A 107 11.44 12.78 6.49
N GLU A 108 10.59 13.17 5.54
CA GLU A 108 10.49 14.54 5.01
C GLU A 108 10.20 15.55 6.13
N MET A 109 9.19 15.27 6.96
CA MET A 109 8.81 16.14 8.07
C MET A 109 9.91 16.23 9.13
N SER A 110 10.56 15.11 9.47
CA SER A 110 11.54 15.10 10.56
C SER A 110 12.92 15.59 10.19
N THR A 111 13.35 15.27 8.97
CA THR A 111 14.75 15.44 8.54
C THR A 111 14.90 16.74 7.78
N MET A 112 13.89 17.08 6.96
CA MET A 112 13.89 18.28 6.14
C MET A 112 13.06 19.41 6.77
N GLY A 113 12.34 19.15 7.86
CA GLY A 113 11.55 20.16 8.57
C GLY A 113 10.31 20.62 7.80
N LEU A 114 9.86 19.85 6.81
CA LEU A 114 8.71 20.18 5.99
C LEU A 114 7.41 20.10 6.80
N SER A 115 6.49 21.03 6.56
CA SER A 115 5.11 20.91 7.03
C SER A 115 4.32 19.89 6.20
N LEU A 116 3.16 19.48 6.69
CA LEU A 116 2.32 18.49 6.01
C LEU A 116 1.85 18.95 4.62
N ASP A 117 1.72 20.26 4.38
CA ASP A 117 1.39 20.82 3.06
C ASP A 117 2.59 20.84 2.09
N GLU A 118 3.81 20.71 2.61
CA GLU A 118 5.05 20.77 1.82
C GLU A 118 5.59 19.39 1.40
N VAL A 119 5.18 18.31 2.07
CA VAL A 119 5.60 16.93 1.77
C VAL A 119 5.22 16.53 0.36
N SER A 120 6.02 15.64 -0.23
CA SER A 120 5.88 15.22 -1.63
C SER A 120 4.50 14.63 -1.94
N ALA A 121 3.92 13.92 -0.97
CA ALA A 121 2.58 13.36 -1.10
C ALA A 121 1.49 14.42 -1.25
N THR A 122 1.51 15.49 -0.45
CA THR A 122 0.43 16.49 -0.45
C THR A 122 0.42 17.32 -1.73
N LYS A 123 1.57 17.53 -2.35
CA LYS A 123 1.70 18.16 -3.69
C LYS A 123 0.99 17.39 -4.80
N THR A 124 0.66 16.12 -4.59
CA THR A 124 -0.08 15.30 -5.56
C THR A 124 -1.60 15.34 -5.36
N ILE A 125 -2.05 15.94 -4.25
CA ILE A 125 -3.47 16.12 -3.91
C ILE A 125 -3.89 17.50 -4.42
N ASN A 126 -4.39 17.56 -5.65
CA ASN A 126 -5.04 18.75 -6.23
C ASN A 126 -6.55 18.58 -6.23
#